data_AF-A0A6N3A9I1-F1
#
_entry.id   AF-A0A6N3A9I1-F1
#
_cell.length_a   1.000
_cell.length_b   1.000
_cell.length_c   1.000
_cell.angle_alpha   90.00
_cell.angle_beta   90.00
_cell.angle_gamma   90.00
#
_symmetry.space_group_name_H-M   'P 1'
#
loop_
_entity.id
_entity.type
_entity.pdbx_description
1 polymer ?
#
loop_
_entity_poly.entity_id
_entity_poly.type
_entity_poly.pdbx_seq_one_letter_code
_entity_poly.pdbx_strand_id
1 'polypeptide(L)'
;MKNSRIKLFIKSLVFAFIWLIVLSIVALFITNITSYKSFEDVLFIEGLVLIFIGLFSSISADSIALFLTGGMRTYRNEINITFALSSFSLFIGGLIASLVTFII
;
A
#
# COMPACT_ATOMS: atom_id res chain seq x y z
N MET A 1 0.59 -26.78 6.07
CA MET A 1 1.22 -25.43 6.17
C MET A 1 1.36 -24.66 4.85
N LYS A 2 1.53 -25.29 3.67
CA LYS A 2 1.66 -24.54 2.39
C LYS A 2 0.40 -23.73 2.02
N ASN A 3 -0.78 -24.30 2.22
CA ASN A 3 -2.04 -23.69 1.75
C ASN A 3 -2.41 -22.40 2.49
N SER A 4 -2.02 -22.24 3.76
CA SER A 4 -2.34 -21.03 4.52
C SER A 4 -1.52 -19.82 4.08
N ARG A 5 -0.23 -20.00 3.79
CA ARG A 5 0.63 -18.91 3.28
C ARG A 5 0.20 -18.44 1.90
N ILE A 6 -0.15 -19.38 1.01
CA ILE A 6 -0.67 -19.07 -0.33
C ILE A 6 -2.00 -18.31 -0.24
N LYS A 7 -2.90 -18.73 0.66
CA LYS A 7 -4.18 -18.04 0.89
C LYS A 7 -3.99 -16.60 1.37
N LEU A 8 -3.02 -16.36 2.26
CA LEU A 8 -2.70 -15.01 2.73
C LEU A 8 -2.15 -14.13 1.60
N PHE A 9 -1.25 -14.66 0.78
CA PHE A 9 -0.70 -13.95 -0.38
C PHE A 9 -1.79 -13.56 -1.38
N ILE A 10 -2.66 -14.51 -1.75
CA ILE A 10 -3.80 -14.25 -2.65
C ILE A 10 -4.71 -13.17 -2.07
N LYS A 11 -5.00 -13.22 -0.76
CA LYS A 11 -5.81 -12.20 -0.09
C LYS A 11 -5.18 -10.82 -0.25
N SER A 12 -3.86 -10.69 -0.07
CA SER A 12 -3.13 -9.44 -0.28
C SER A 12 -3.27 -8.90 -1.69
N LEU A 13 -3.19 -9.78 -2.68
CA LEU A 13 -3.28 -9.44 -4.10
C LEU A 13 -4.68 -8.94 -4.46
N VAL A 14 -5.73 -9.57 -3.92
CA VAL A 14 -7.11 -9.06 -4.04
C VAL A 14 -7.24 -7.68 -3.42
N PHE A 15 -6.64 -7.44 -2.25
CA PHE A 15 -6.65 -6.11 -1.63
C PHE A 15 -5.90 -5.06 -2.46
N ALA A 16 -4.83 -5.42 -3.16
CA ALA A 16 -4.12 -4.51 -4.07
C ALA A 16 -5.02 -4.07 -5.24
N PHE A 17 -5.81 -4.99 -5.82
CA PHE A 17 -6.80 -4.64 -6.85
C PHE A 17 -7.92 -3.74 -6.32
N ILE A 18 -8.36 -3.95 -5.08
CA ILE A 18 -9.34 -3.05 -4.44
C ILE A 18 -8.75 -1.64 -4.34
N TRP A 19 -7.50 -1.50 -3.91
CA TRP A 19 -6.82 -0.20 -3.85
C TRP A 19 -6.67 0.46 -5.22
N LEU A 20 -6.42 -0.31 -6.28
CA LEU A 20 -6.38 0.22 -7.64
C LEU A 20 -7.73 0.82 -8.05
N ILE A 21 -8.84 0.14 -7.80
CA ILE A 21 -10.18 0.65 -8.11
C ILE A 21 -10.44 1.96 -7.34
N VAL A 22 -10.07 2.00 -6.06
CA VAL A 22 -10.21 3.22 -5.24
C VAL A 22 -9.39 4.37 -5.84
N LEU A 23 -8.12 4.14 -6.19
CA LEU A 23 -7.28 5.16 -6.83
C LEU A 23 -7.87 5.64 -8.15
N SER A 24 -8.32 4.74 -9.02
CA SER A 24 -8.95 5.13 -10.29
C SER A 24 -10.18 6.03 -10.08
N ILE A 25 -11.00 5.76 -9.05
CA ILE A 25 -12.13 6.61 -8.70
C ILE A 25 -11.64 7.98 -8.24
N VAL A 26 -10.65 8.05 -7.34
CA VAL A 26 -10.11 9.33 -6.84
C VAL A 26 -9.50 10.14 -7.98
N ALA A 27 -8.69 9.53 -8.83
CA ALA A 27 -8.12 10.17 -10.02
C ALA A 27 -9.22 10.73 -10.94
N LEU A 28 -10.31 10.00 -11.18
CA LEU A 28 -11.46 10.51 -11.94
C LEU A 28 -12.11 11.73 -11.28
N PHE A 29 -12.26 11.73 -9.96
CA PHE A 29 -12.79 12.89 -9.23
C PHE A 29 -11.85 14.10 -9.38
N ILE A 30 -10.55 13.91 -9.23
CA ILE A 30 -9.57 14.98 -9.36
C ILE A 30 -9.61 15.57 -10.77
N THR A 31 -9.54 14.74 -11.82
CA THR A 31 -9.57 15.22 -13.21
C THR A 31 -10.87 15.93 -13.60
N ASN A 32 -11.98 15.63 -12.93
CA ASN A 32 -13.26 16.31 -13.18
C ASN A 32 -13.38 17.64 -12.41
N ILE A 33 -12.75 17.76 -11.24
CA ILE A 33 -12.85 18.97 -10.38
C ILE A 33 -11.78 20.01 -10.75
N THR A 34 -10.61 19.54 -11.15
CA THR A 34 -9.47 20.39 -11.53
C THR A 34 -9.29 20.39 -13.04
N SER A 35 -8.79 21.48 -13.63
CA SER A 35 -8.47 21.52 -15.07
C SER A 35 -7.26 20.64 -15.46
N TYR A 36 -6.85 19.68 -14.62
CA TYR A 36 -5.87 18.68 -14.98
C TYR A 36 -6.50 17.76 -16.05
N LYS A 37 -5.97 17.85 -17.27
CA LYS A 37 -6.51 17.12 -18.43
C LYS A 37 -6.08 15.65 -18.49
N SER A 38 -4.96 15.31 -17.88
CA SER A 38 -4.35 13.98 -18.01
C SER A 38 -4.70 13.10 -16.81
N PHE A 39 -5.57 12.11 -17.04
CA PHE A 39 -5.89 11.08 -16.04
C PHE A 39 -4.66 10.23 -15.69
N GLU A 40 -3.82 9.94 -16.68
CA GLU A 40 -2.55 9.23 -16.52
C GLU A 40 -1.65 9.88 -15.49
N ASP A 41 -1.42 11.20 -15.60
CA ASP A 41 -0.53 11.93 -14.70
C ASP A 41 -1.04 11.91 -13.24
N VAL A 42 -2.36 12.09 -13.05
CA VAL A 42 -2.98 12.06 -11.72
C VAL A 42 -2.86 10.67 -11.11
N LEU A 43 -3.23 9.63 -11.86
CA LEU A 43 -3.17 8.25 -11.39
C LEU A 43 -1.72 7.82 -11.10
N PHE A 44 -0.75 8.31 -11.86
CA PHE A 44 0.67 8.04 -11.64
C PHE A 44 1.15 8.63 -10.31
N ILE A 45 0.84 9.89 -10.06
CA ILE A 45 1.22 10.58 -8.82
C ILE A 45 0.53 9.91 -7.62
N GLU A 46 -0.76 9.59 -7.72
CA GLU A 46 -1.48 8.87 -6.67
C GLU A 46 -0.88 7.48 -6.40
N GLY A 47 -0.51 6.76 -7.46
CA GLY A 47 0.19 5.49 -7.37
C GLY A 47 1.50 5.61 -6.59
N LEU A 48 2.32 6.63 -6.89
CA LEU A 48 3.56 6.92 -6.15
C LEU A 48 3.29 7.24 -4.67
N VAL A 49 2.29 8.06 -4.37
CA VAL A 49 1.89 8.36 -2.99
C VAL A 49 1.50 7.09 -2.25
N LEU A 50 0.74 6.20 -2.89
CA LEU A 50 0.31 4.93 -2.27
C LEU A 50 1.49 3.98 -2.02
N ILE A 51 2.49 3.95 -2.90
CA ILE A 51 3.75 3.23 -2.69
C ILE A 51 4.43 3.72 -1.41
N PHE A 52 4.59 5.03 -1.25
CA PHE A 52 5.20 5.60 -0.05
C PHE A 52 4.39 5.29 1.20
N ILE A 53 3.07 5.41 1.16
CA ILE A 53 2.20 5.04 2.29
C ILE A 53 2.39 3.57 2.67
N GLY A 54 2.44 2.66 1.71
CA GLY A 54 2.68 1.23 1.97
C GLY A 54 4.06 0.93 2.55
N LEU A 55 5.10 1.63 2.08
CA LEU A 55 6.46 1.50 2.62
C LEU A 55 6.54 2.03 4.05
N PHE A 56 5.99 3.21 4.31
CA PHE A 56 6.01 3.81 5.65
C PHE A 56 5.09 3.09 6.62
N SER A 57 3.95 2.56 6.17
CA SER A 57 3.10 1.73 7.03
C SER A 57 3.79 0.43 7.43
N SER A 58 4.73 -0.10 6.64
CA SER A 58 5.49 -1.29 7.04
C SER A 58 6.41 -1.06 8.25
N ILE A 59 6.66 0.19 8.65
CA ILE A 59 7.47 0.51 9.82
C ILE A 59 6.58 0.37 11.07
N SER A 60 6.80 -0.69 11.86
CA SER A 60 5.99 -0.91 13.06
C SER A 60 6.33 0.08 14.17
N ALA A 61 5.31 0.48 14.93
CA ALA A 61 5.46 1.31 16.13
C ALA A 61 6.42 0.67 17.15
N ASP A 62 6.46 -0.66 17.21
CA ASP A 62 7.38 -1.40 18.08
C ASP A 62 8.85 -1.22 17.68
N SER A 63 9.14 -1.10 16.38
CA SER A 63 10.49 -0.83 15.88
C SER A 63 10.96 0.56 16.28
N ILE A 64 10.04 1.53 16.23
CA ILE A 64 10.28 2.92 16.63
C ILE A 64 10.43 3.02 18.16
N ALA A 65 9.57 2.33 18.91
CA ALA A 65 9.65 2.26 20.37
C ALA A 65 10.95 1.61 20.82
N LEU A 66 11.41 0.54 20.16
CA LEU A 66 12.70 -0.11 20.44
C LEU A 66 13.88 0.86 20.25
N PHE A 67 13.87 1.64 19.16
CA PHE A 67 14.87 2.67 18.89
C PHE A 67 14.86 3.78 19.96
N LEU A 68 13.68 4.29 20.31
CA LEU A 68 13.53 5.39 21.27
C LEU A 68 13.76 4.98 22.73
N THR A 69 13.52 3.72 23.09
CA THR A 69 13.66 3.21 24.46
C THR A 69 14.98 2.46 24.71
N GLY A 70 15.92 2.49 23.77
CA GLY A 70 17.24 1.88 23.93
C GLY A 70 17.20 0.35 24.11
N GLY A 71 16.17 -0.33 23.56
CA GLY A 71 16.09 -1.78 23.57
C GLY A 71 15.73 -2.45 24.91
N MET A 72 15.40 -1.71 25.97
CA MET A 72 15.19 -2.29 27.31
C MET A 72 13.86 -3.05 27.51
N ARG A 73 12.95 -3.07 26.53
CA ARG A 73 11.71 -3.85 26.61
C ARG A 73 11.69 -4.93 25.53
N THR A 74 11.70 -6.19 25.97
CA THR A 74 11.35 -7.36 25.15
C THR A 74 9.86 -7.32 24.83
N TYR A 75 9.48 -6.54 23.82
CA TYR A 75 8.15 -6.66 23.23
C TYR A 75 8.04 -8.05 22.60
N ARG A 76 7.10 -8.87 23.08
CA ARG A 76 6.69 -10.09 22.39
C ARG A 76 6.05 -9.66 21.08
N ASN A 77 6.88 -9.56 20.05
CA ASN A 77 6.48 -9.06 18.75
C ASN A 77 5.65 -10.15 18.05
N GLU A 78 4.36 -10.19 18.36
CA GLU A 78 3.42 -10.93 17.52
C GLU A 78 3.33 -10.15 16.21
N ILE A 79 4.00 -10.68 15.18
CA ILE A 79 3.93 -10.14 13.83
C ILE A 79 2.44 -10.02 13.49
N ASN A 80 1.95 -8.79 13.42
CA ASN A 80 0.57 -8.54 13.01
C ASN A 80 0.49 -8.78 11.50
N ILE A 81 0.29 -10.04 11.13
CA ILE A 81 0.26 -10.51 9.74
C ILE A 81 -0.76 -9.71 8.93
N THR A 82 -1.87 -9.29 9.53
CA THR A 82 -2.88 -8.44 8.89
C THR A 82 -2.33 -7.07 8.52
N PHE A 83 -1.58 -6.44 9.42
CA PHE A 83 -0.96 -5.13 9.18
C PHE A 83 0.14 -5.21 8.10
N ALA A 84 0.97 -6.25 8.15
CA ALA A 84 1.98 -6.51 7.12
C ALA A 84 1.33 -6.76 5.75
N LEU A 85 0.25 -7.55 5.69
CA LEU A 85 -0.52 -7.79 4.47
C LEU A 85 -1.15 -6.51 3.90
N SER A 86 -1.67 -5.63 4.77
CA SER A 86 -2.23 -4.35 4.34
C SER A 86 -1.16 -3.41 3.79
N SER A 87 0.00 -3.34 4.44
CA SER A 87 1.13 -2.52 3.98
C SER A 87 1.64 -3.01 2.63
N PHE A 88 1.74 -4.33 2.47
CA PHE A 88 2.15 -4.97 1.23
C PHE A 88 1.13 -4.80 0.11
N SER A 89 -0.18 -4.87 0.41
CA SER A 89 -1.23 -4.64 -0.60
C SER A 89 -1.27 -3.19 -1.07
N LEU A 90 -1.04 -2.22 -0.17
CA LEU A 90 -0.90 -0.79 -0.52
C LEU A 90 0.27 -0.58 -1.47
N PHE A 91 1.44 -1.14 -1.13
CA PHE A 91 2.64 -1.05 -1.96
C PHE A 91 2.40 -1.64 -3.37
N ILE A 92 1.89 -2.88 -3.45
CA ILE A 92 1.60 -3.52 -4.74
C ILE A 92 0.53 -2.73 -5.51
N GLY A 93 -0.53 -2.29 -4.85
CA GLY A 93 -1.60 -1.51 -5.47
C GLY A 93 -1.08 -0.23 -6.10
N GLY A 94 -0.21 0.49 -5.39
CA GLY A 94 0.43 1.71 -5.90
C GLY A 94 1.38 1.42 -7.06
N LEU A 95 2.13 0.32 -6.98
CA LEU A 95 3.04 -0.12 -8.04
C LEU A 95 2.28 -0.49 -9.32
N ILE A 96 1.18 -1.24 -9.20
CA ILE A 96 0.32 -1.56 -10.36
C ILE A 96 -0.30 -0.28 -10.92
N ALA A 97 -0.84 0.60 -10.09
CA ALA A 97 -1.44 1.86 -10.55
C ALA A 97 -0.44 2.72 -11.32
N SER A 98 0.78 2.87 -10.79
CA SER A 98 1.87 3.61 -11.45
C SER A 98 2.40 2.93 -12.71
N LEU A 99 2.33 1.60 -12.83
CA LEU A 99 2.74 0.90 -14.06
C LEU A 99 1.67 0.96 -15.15
N VAL A 100 0.39 0.89 -14.77
CA VAL A 100 -0.73 0.93 -15.72
C VAL A 100 -0.72 2.22 -16.52
N THR A 101 -0.29 3.34 -15.92
CA THR A 101 -0.22 4.65 -16.61
C THR A 101 0.80 4.71 -17.75
N PHE A 102 1.71 3.73 -17.88
CA PHE A 102 2.59 3.63 -19.06
C PHE A 102 1.96 2.81 -20.20
N ILE A 103 0.81 2.18 -19.96
CA ILE A 103 0.10 1.31 -20.90
C ILE A 103 -1.14 1.99 -21.46
N ILE A 104 -1.88 2.72 -20.61
CA ILE A 104 -3.03 3.54 -21.01
C ILE A 104 -2.56 4.85 -21.62
#